data_AF-A0A960Q5X6-F1
#
_entry.id   AF-A0A960Q5X6-F1
#
_cell.length_a   1.000
_cell.length_b   1.000
_cell.length_c   1.000
_cell.angle_alpha   90.00
_cell.angle_beta   90.00
_cell.angle_gamma   90.00
#
_symmetry.space_group_name_H-M   'P 1'
#
loop_
_entity.id
_entity.type
_entity.pdbx_description
1 polymer ?
#
loop_
_entity_poly.entity_id
_entity_poly.type
_entity_poly.pdbx_seq_one_letter_code
_entity_poly.pdbx_strand_id
1 'polypeptide(L)'
;MNVTVKLVGSFSFVSLGLPSPSGSGSVPASERSKTGLPLGDFEAAVQFLMDRQFVRSLDDDMSPHKNLWHGEVGGLDVTVEIHRRLFAEEPPRWHWQTTRSSLSGVRFLTLEQELFFLIHHVAHQHTFLKLFWLRDIALFLKRYGSQLEWGEVWSLAEQFHREKSVMAVLLLMVRYGPEGCCEDWMAWDIGRKGRWVLSRISPKFLWH
;
A
#
# COMPACT_ATOMS: atom_id res chain seq x y z
N MET A 1 5.35 -4.54 30.03
CA MET A 1 4.17 -4.23 29.19
C MET A 1 4.66 -4.32 27.76
N ASN A 2 4.33 -5.40 27.05
CA ASN A 2 4.85 -5.61 25.70
C ASN A 2 4.05 -4.72 24.74
N VAL A 3 4.73 -3.79 24.08
CA VAL A 3 4.14 -2.96 23.05
C VAL A 3 4.54 -3.56 21.71
N THR A 4 3.61 -4.25 21.06
CA THR A 4 3.81 -4.75 19.70
C THR A 4 3.64 -3.60 18.72
N VAL A 5 4.74 -3.17 18.09
CA VAL A 5 4.68 -2.17 17.01
C VAL A 5 4.51 -2.94 15.70
N LYS A 6 3.27 -2.99 15.20
CA LYS A 6 2.99 -3.47 13.85
C LYS A 6 3.16 -2.30 12.89
N LEU A 7 4.28 -2.26 12.17
CA LEU A 7 4.45 -1.33 11.05
C LEU A 7 3.58 -1.83 9.90
N VAL A 8 2.34 -1.37 9.89
CA VAL A 8 1.38 -1.64 8.83
C VAL A 8 1.43 -0.47 7.87
N GLY A 9 2.21 -0.64 6.82
CA GLY A 9 2.30 0.28 5.70
C GLY A 9 3.05 -0.41 4.60
N SER A 10 2.73 -0.08 3.35
CA SER A 10 3.46 -0.59 2.19
C SER A 10 4.82 0.12 2.12
N PHE A 11 5.77 -0.33 2.94
CA PHE A 11 7.17 0.06 2.81
C PHE A 11 7.75 -0.69 1.61
N SER A 12 8.01 0.04 0.53
CA SER A 12 8.86 -0.49 -0.52
C SER A 12 10.30 -0.38 -0.01
N PHE A 13 10.88 -1.51 0.40
CA PHE A 13 12.30 -1.62 0.72
C PHE A 13 13.11 -1.42 -0.56
N VAL A 14 13.28 -0.17 -0.98
CA VAL A 14 14.29 0.17 -1.97
C VAL A 14 15.31 1.06 -1.29
N SER A 15 16.34 0.39 -0.78
CA SER A 15 17.53 0.91 -0.10
C SER A 15 17.33 1.31 1.37
N LEU A 16 17.62 0.37 2.27
CA LEU A 16 17.84 0.59 3.71
C LEU A 16 19.12 1.42 4.01
N GLY A 17 19.56 2.30 3.11
CA GLY A 17 20.84 2.98 3.26
C GLY A 17 22.03 2.01 3.33
N LEU A 18 21.86 0.77 2.85
CA LEU A 18 22.99 -0.14 2.65
C LEU A 18 24.00 0.58 1.74
N PRO A 19 25.29 0.64 2.11
CA PRO A 19 26.29 1.31 1.29
C PRO A 19 26.19 0.76 -0.12
N SER A 20 25.95 1.62 -1.11
CA SER A 20 26.03 1.20 -2.50
C SER A 20 27.39 0.54 -2.71
N PRO A 21 27.47 -0.68 -3.26
CA PRO A 21 28.76 -1.22 -3.66
C PRO A 21 29.35 -0.19 -4.62
N SER A 22 30.45 0.44 -4.20
CA SER A 22 31.13 1.52 -4.94
C SER A 22 31.84 1.00 -6.20
N GLY A 23 31.34 -0.07 -6.81
CA GLY A 23 31.81 -0.63 -8.06
C GLY A 23 30.90 -0.19 -9.19
N SER A 24 31.44 0.59 -10.13
CA SER A 24 30.80 1.05 -11.36
C SER A 24 30.55 -0.08 -12.39
N GLY A 25 30.08 -1.24 -11.94
CA GLY A 25 29.70 -2.35 -12.80
C GLY A 25 28.23 -2.22 -13.22
N SER A 26 27.97 -1.85 -14.46
CA SER A 26 26.63 -1.93 -15.03
C SER A 26 26.21 -3.40 -15.13
N VAL A 27 25.19 -3.81 -14.36
CA VAL A 27 24.58 -5.14 -14.48
C VAL A 27 23.86 -5.22 -15.84
N PRO A 28 24.12 -6.23 -16.68
CA PRO A 28 23.49 -6.38 -17.99
C PRO A 28 21.95 -6.45 -17.88
N ALA A 29 21.25 -5.83 -18.82
CA ALA A 29 19.77 -5.82 -18.84
C ALA A 29 19.14 -7.22 -18.92
N SER A 30 19.90 -8.25 -19.31
CA SER A 30 19.47 -9.64 -19.40
C SER A 30 19.32 -10.37 -18.07
N GLU A 31 19.83 -9.82 -16.95
CA GLU A 31 19.71 -10.43 -15.61
C GLU A 31 18.52 -9.87 -14.81
N ARG A 32 17.70 -8.99 -15.41
CA ARG A 32 16.45 -8.53 -14.79
C ARG A 32 15.39 -9.63 -14.85
N SER A 33 15.20 -10.32 -13.72
CA SER A 33 14.11 -11.25 -13.49
C SER A 33 12.74 -10.65 -13.81
N LYS A 34 11.82 -11.53 -14.27
CA LYS A 34 10.42 -11.24 -14.64
C LYS A 34 9.53 -10.73 -13.48
N THR A 35 10.07 -10.56 -12.26
CA THR A 35 9.30 -10.27 -11.03
C THR A 35 9.34 -8.82 -10.55
N GLY A 36 9.89 -7.88 -11.31
CA GLY A 36 9.70 -6.44 -11.06
C GLY A 36 10.54 -5.81 -9.93
N LEU A 37 11.20 -6.62 -9.10
CA LEU A 37 12.33 -6.22 -8.26
C LEU A 37 13.63 -6.83 -8.82
N PRO A 38 14.80 -6.17 -8.72
CA PRO A 38 16.07 -6.87 -8.83
C PRO A 38 16.01 -8.06 -7.87
N LEU A 39 16.42 -9.25 -8.30
CA LEU A 39 16.51 -10.44 -7.45
C LEU A 39 17.41 -10.25 -6.20
N GLY A 40 18.00 -9.07 -6.03
CA GLY A 40 18.78 -8.68 -4.87
C GLY A 40 17.98 -7.95 -3.79
N ASP A 41 16.85 -7.29 -4.08
CA ASP A 41 16.23 -6.39 -3.08
C ASP A 41 15.47 -7.17 -1.98
N PHE A 42 14.69 -8.20 -2.37
CA PHE A 42 13.98 -9.04 -1.42
C PHE A 42 14.95 -9.88 -0.58
N GLU A 43 15.92 -10.51 -1.25
CA GLU A 43 16.96 -11.31 -0.63
C GLU A 43 17.84 -10.46 0.30
N ALA A 44 18.16 -9.21 -0.07
CA ALA A 44 18.86 -8.27 0.81
C ALA A 44 18.02 -7.85 2.02
N ALA A 45 16.70 -7.64 1.86
CA ALA A 45 15.82 -7.35 2.98
C ALA A 45 15.73 -8.54 3.96
N VAL A 46 15.64 -9.77 3.43
CA VAL A 46 15.70 -11.00 4.24
C VAL A 46 17.03 -11.11 4.97
N GLN A 47 18.16 -10.92 4.28
CA GLN A 47 19.47 -10.97 4.90
C GLN A 47 19.62 -9.91 6.01
N PHE A 48 19.15 -8.69 5.77
CA PHE A 48 19.14 -7.63 6.77
C PHE A 48 18.36 -8.02 8.03
N LEU A 49 17.19 -8.66 7.89
CA LEU A 49 16.43 -9.15 9.03
C LEU A 49 17.16 -10.26 9.78
N MET A 50 17.78 -11.20 9.07
CA MET A 50 18.59 -12.27 9.68
C MET A 50 19.79 -11.70 10.45
N ASP A 51 20.50 -10.72 9.88
CA ASP A 51 21.63 -10.04 10.52
C ASP A 51 21.21 -9.31 11.80
N ARG A 52 19.93 -8.93 11.91
CA ARG A 52 19.30 -8.31 13.08
C ARG A 52 18.58 -9.31 13.99
N GLN A 53 18.85 -10.60 13.82
CA GLN A 53 18.30 -11.67 14.65
C GLN A 53 16.76 -11.77 14.61
N PHE A 54 16.12 -11.26 13.56
CA PHE A 54 14.71 -11.54 13.33
C PHE A 54 14.55 -13.02 12.95
N VAL A 55 13.51 -13.64 13.48
CA VAL A 55 13.14 -15.03 13.22
C VAL A 55 11.93 -15.05 12.30
N ARG A 56 12.03 -15.82 11.21
CA ARG A 56 10.90 -16.02 10.29
C ARG A 56 9.83 -16.86 10.98
N SER A 57 8.57 -16.43 10.87
CA SER A 57 7.43 -17.21 11.37
C SER A 57 7.26 -18.50 10.55
N LEU A 58 6.99 -19.61 11.25
CA LEU A 58 6.66 -20.89 10.63
C LEU A 58 5.15 -21.05 10.37
N ASP A 59 4.34 -20.23 11.03
CA ASP A 59 2.87 -20.32 11.00
C ASP A 59 2.23 -19.45 9.90
N ASP A 60 3.03 -18.73 9.12
CA ASP A 60 2.50 -17.94 8.02
C ASP A 60 1.99 -18.90 6.94
N ASP A 61 0.69 -18.83 6.65
CA ASP A 61 0.06 -19.48 5.49
C ASP A 61 1.04 -19.35 4.32
N MET A 62 1.42 -20.49 3.74
CA MET A 62 2.51 -20.72 2.77
C MET A 62 2.34 -19.96 1.44
N SER A 63 1.99 -18.68 1.48
CA SER A 63 1.96 -17.79 0.36
C SER A 63 3.40 -17.57 -0.07
N PRO A 64 3.80 -18.03 -1.27
CA PRO A 64 5.17 -17.88 -1.76
C PRO A 64 5.55 -16.42 -2.02
N HIS A 65 4.62 -15.49 -1.79
CA HIS A 65 4.75 -14.08 -2.10
C HIS A 65 4.99 -13.21 -0.86
N LYS A 66 4.91 -13.75 0.35
CA LYS A 66 5.16 -12.99 1.58
C LYS A 66 5.89 -13.81 2.65
N ASN A 67 6.60 -13.12 3.52
CA ASN A 67 7.23 -13.68 4.70
C ASN A 67 6.94 -12.82 5.93
N LEU A 68 6.46 -13.44 7.00
CA LEU A 68 6.38 -12.81 8.31
C LEU A 68 7.65 -13.06 9.13
N TRP A 69 8.17 -12.02 9.76
CA TRP A 69 9.36 -12.04 10.61
C TRP A 69 9.08 -11.38 11.95
N HIS A 70 9.62 -11.95 13.01
CA HIS A 70 9.48 -11.46 14.38
C HIS A 70 10.85 -11.16 14.97
N GLY A 71 10.97 -10.06 15.69
CA GLY A 71 12.22 -9.68 16.36
C GLY A 71 11.96 -8.63 17.42
N GLU A 72 13.02 -8.24 18.11
CA GLU A 72 12.96 -7.21 19.14
C GLU A 72 13.82 -6.01 18.74
N VAL A 73 13.27 -4.80 18.86
CA VAL A 73 14.03 -3.56 18.62
C VAL A 73 13.83 -2.62 19.80
N GLY A 74 14.87 -2.46 20.62
CA GLY A 74 14.83 -1.58 21.79
C GLY A 74 13.80 -1.97 22.84
N GLY A 75 13.63 -3.26 23.13
CA GLY A 75 12.62 -3.75 24.08
C GLY A 75 11.21 -3.91 23.52
N LEU A 76 11.01 -3.66 22.22
CA LEU A 76 9.71 -3.73 21.56
C LEU A 76 9.64 -4.94 20.65
N ASP A 77 8.57 -5.72 20.80
CA ASP A 77 8.22 -6.80 19.88
C ASP A 77 7.81 -6.19 18.53
N VAL A 78 8.60 -6.46 17.49
CA VAL A 78 8.36 -5.98 16.13
C VAL A 78 8.03 -7.14 15.22
N THR A 79 6.99 -6.96 14.41
CA THR A 79 6.65 -7.89 13.33
C THR A 79 6.81 -7.18 11.99
N VAL A 80 7.58 -7.79 11.09
CA VAL A 80 7.84 -7.30 9.74
C VAL A 80 7.27 -8.29 8.73
N GLU A 81 6.41 -7.80 7.85
CA GLU A 81 5.90 -8.57 6.73
C GLU A 81 6.60 -8.11 5.45
N ILE A 82 7.36 -8.99 4.81
CA ILE A 82 8.05 -8.71 3.54
C ILE A 82 7.27 -9.34 2.41
N HIS A 83 6.89 -8.54 1.42
CA HIS A 83 6.17 -8.97 0.23
C HIS A 83 7.08 -8.97 -1.00
N ARG A 84 7.07 -10.04 -1.81
CA ARG A 84 7.62 -10.04 -3.17
C ARG A 84 6.69 -9.31 -4.14
N ARG A 85 5.38 -9.34 -3.84
CA ARG A 85 4.28 -8.66 -4.54
C ARG A 85 3.25 -8.28 -3.49
N LEU A 86 2.66 -7.09 -3.57
CA LEU A 86 1.59 -6.69 -2.66
C LEU A 86 0.31 -7.49 -2.93
N PHE A 87 0.03 -7.80 -4.21
CA PHE A 87 -1.10 -8.63 -4.60
C PHE A 87 -0.70 -9.79 -5.49
N ALA A 88 -1.37 -10.94 -5.31
CA ALA A 88 -1.17 -12.12 -6.14
C ALA A 88 -1.58 -11.87 -7.60
N GLU A 89 -2.59 -11.01 -7.82
CA GLU A 89 -3.10 -10.67 -9.14
C GLU A 89 -2.41 -9.46 -9.78
N GLU A 90 -1.26 -9.01 -9.26
CA GLU A 90 -0.50 -7.94 -9.90
C GLU A 90 -0.21 -8.27 -11.37
N PRO A 91 -0.45 -7.32 -12.30
CA PRO A 91 -0.09 -7.49 -13.70
C PRO A 91 1.39 -7.88 -13.87
N PRO A 92 1.74 -8.68 -14.89
CA PRO A 92 3.14 -8.98 -15.17
C PRO A 92 3.95 -7.70 -15.36
N ARG A 93 5.07 -7.58 -14.63
CA ARG A 93 5.94 -6.39 -14.65
C ARG A 93 5.28 -5.11 -14.10
N TRP A 94 4.29 -5.26 -13.22
CA TRP A 94 3.79 -4.13 -12.44
C TRP A 94 4.92 -3.52 -11.60
N HIS A 95 4.96 -2.20 -11.56
CA HIS A 95 5.92 -1.45 -10.75
C HIS A 95 5.17 -0.41 -9.94
N TRP A 96 5.13 -0.63 -8.63
CA TRP A 96 4.61 0.32 -7.67
C TRP A 96 5.43 1.62 -7.72
N GLN A 97 4.74 2.75 -7.93
CA GLN A 97 5.39 4.05 -7.89
C GLN A 97 5.69 4.41 -6.44
N THR A 98 6.90 4.93 -6.22
CA THR A 98 7.38 5.26 -4.89
C THR A 98 8.01 6.64 -4.83
N THR A 99 7.89 7.29 -3.68
CA THR A 99 8.58 8.53 -3.34
C THR A 99 9.60 8.29 -2.23
N ARG A 100 10.65 9.11 -2.17
CA ARG A 100 11.67 9.03 -1.11
C ARG A 100 11.24 9.88 0.08
N SER A 101 11.37 9.33 1.28
CA SER A 101 11.32 10.14 2.50
C SER A 101 12.58 10.99 2.65
N SER A 102 12.40 12.20 3.17
CA SER A 102 13.49 13.11 3.51
C SER A 102 14.37 12.62 4.65
N LEU A 103 13.88 11.70 5.48
CA LEU A 103 14.53 11.37 6.76
C LEU A 103 15.41 10.11 6.76
N SER A 104 15.25 9.20 5.80
CA SER A 104 15.84 7.85 5.98
C SER A 104 16.20 7.08 4.71
N GLY A 105 16.13 7.70 3.52
CA GLY A 105 16.32 6.97 2.25
C GLY A 105 15.24 5.91 1.96
N VAL A 106 14.32 5.68 2.91
CA VAL A 106 13.18 4.78 2.80
C VAL A 106 12.24 5.31 1.72
N ARG A 107 11.71 4.37 0.94
CA ARG A 107 10.70 4.66 -0.07
C ARG A 107 9.32 4.26 0.40
N PHE A 108 8.37 5.11 0.06
CA PHE A 108 6.95 4.95 0.35
C PHE A 108 6.21 4.90 -0.97
N LEU A 109 5.05 4.22 -1.02
CA LEU A 109 4.15 4.38 -2.15
C LEU A 109 3.79 5.86 -2.33
N THR A 110 3.52 6.29 -3.57
CA THR A 110 2.85 7.58 -3.80
C THR A 110 1.47 7.55 -3.14
N LEU A 111 0.86 8.72 -2.90
CA LEU A 111 -0.40 8.80 -2.14
C LEU A 111 -1.52 7.99 -2.80
N GLU A 112 -1.57 8.03 -4.13
CA GLU A 112 -2.54 7.34 -4.97
C GLU A 112 -2.35 5.82 -4.90
N GLN A 113 -1.10 5.37 -4.94
CA GLN A 113 -0.74 3.95 -4.83
C GLN A 113 -1.02 3.41 -3.42
N GLU A 114 -0.74 4.19 -2.37
CA GLU A 114 -1.03 3.84 -0.98
C GLU A 114 -2.54 3.75 -0.73
N LEU A 115 -3.32 4.73 -1.19
CA LEU A 115 -4.77 4.68 -1.07
C LEU A 115 -5.35 3.48 -1.81
N PHE A 116 -4.92 3.25 -3.05
CA PHE A 116 -5.35 2.10 -3.83
C PHE A 116 -4.97 0.78 -3.13
N PHE A 117 -3.75 0.69 -2.60
CA PHE A 117 -3.30 -0.46 -1.80
C PHE A 117 -4.23 -0.71 -0.61
N LEU A 118 -4.51 0.31 0.21
CA LEU A 118 -5.36 0.17 1.40
C LEU A 118 -6.79 -0.29 1.02
N ILE A 119 -7.37 0.31 0.00
CA ILE A 119 -8.69 -0.04 -0.53
C ILE A 119 -8.71 -1.49 -1.02
N HIS A 120 -7.73 -1.87 -1.83
CA HIS A 120 -7.63 -3.22 -2.36
C HIS A 120 -7.42 -4.24 -1.23
N HIS A 121 -6.56 -3.92 -0.27
CA HIS A 121 -6.24 -4.76 0.88
C HIS A 121 -7.49 -5.07 1.71
N VAL A 122 -8.28 -4.04 2.07
CA VAL A 122 -9.50 -4.25 2.88
C VAL A 122 -10.58 -4.99 2.11
N ALA A 123 -10.83 -4.62 0.85
CA ALA A 123 -11.97 -5.11 0.10
C ALA A 123 -11.73 -6.49 -0.49
N HIS A 124 -10.49 -6.80 -0.90
CA HIS A 124 -10.17 -8.03 -1.62
C HIS A 124 -9.41 -9.04 -0.77
N GLN A 125 -8.32 -8.65 -0.11
CA GLN A 125 -7.52 -9.61 0.68
C GLN A 125 -8.17 -9.95 2.02
N HIS A 126 -8.89 -9.01 2.61
CA HIS A 126 -9.58 -9.22 3.88
C HIS A 126 -11.09 -9.31 3.75
N THR A 127 -11.67 -9.07 2.57
CA THR A 127 -13.13 -9.19 2.36
C THR A 127 -13.94 -8.46 3.43
N PHE A 128 -13.45 -7.31 3.90
CA PHE A 128 -14.00 -6.52 5.02
C PHE A 128 -14.07 -7.22 6.40
N LEU A 129 -13.40 -8.36 6.60
CA LEU A 129 -13.35 -9.08 7.89
C LEU A 129 -12.75 -8.25 9.03
N LYS A 130 -11.86 -7.30 8.70
CA LYS A 130 -11.12 -6.48 9.66
C LYS A 130 -11.43 -5.01 9.43
N LEU A 131 -12.38 -4.47 10.18
CA LEU A 131 -12.87 -3.10 10.00
C LEU A 131 -11.84 -2.01 10.34
N PHE A 132 -10.78 -2.33 11.08
CA PHE A 132 -9.74 -1.34 11.40
C PHE A 132 -9.05 -0.79 10.14
N TRP A 133 -9.04 -1.54 9.03
CA TRP A 133 -8.53 -1.05 7.76
C TRP A 133 -9.35 0.11 7.19
N LEU A 134 -10.67 0.12 7.42
CA LEU A 134 -11.51 1.26 7.04
C LEU A 134 -11.15 2.51 7.84
N ARG A 135 -10.72 2.33 9.10
CA ARG A 135 -10.20 3.44 9.91
C ARG A 135 -8.89 3.98 9.33
N ASP A 136 -7.99 3.12 8.87
CA ASP A 136 -6.74 3.56 8.24
C ASP A 136 -7.01 4.36 6.96
N ILE A 137 -7.96 3.90 6.14
CA ILE A 137 -8.42 4.62 4.94
C ILE A 137 -9.05 5.96 5.32
N ALA A 138 -9.91 5.99 6.34
CA ALA A 138 -10.51 7.24 6.81
C ALA A 138 -9.45 8.25 7.27
N LEU A 139 -8.48 7.81 8.08
CA LEU A 139 -7.38 8.67 8.54
C LEU A 139 -6.50 9.13 7.38
N PHE A 140 -6.26 8.27 6.40
CA PHE A 140 -5.52 8.60 5.18
C PHE A 140 -6.24 9.69 4.38
N LEU A 141 -7.54 9.51 4.10
CA LEU A 141 -8.36 10.49 3.37
C LEU A 141 -8.47 11.82 4.12
N LYS A 142 -8.62 11.79 5.45
CA LYS A 142 -8.62 13.01 6.26
C LYS A 142 -7.33 13.81 6.13
N ARG A 143 -6.18 13.11 6.05
CA ARG A 143 -4.87 13.74 6.04
C ARG A 143 -4.42 14.18 4.64
N TYR A 144 -4.71 13.37 3.63
CA TYR A 144 -4.14 13.51 2.28
C TYR A 144 -5.20 13.68 1.19
N GLY A 145 -6.49 13.63 1.51
CA GLY A 145 -7.58 13.62 0.52
C GLY A 145 -7.56 14.79 -0.46
N SER A 146 -7.17 15.98 -0.01
CA SER A 146 -7.05 17.18 -0.86
C SER A 146 -5.80 17.21 -1.76
N GLN A 147 -4.87 16.27 -1.57
CA GLN A 147 -3.62 16.16 -2.33
C GLN A 147 -3.67 15.03 -3.37
N LEU A 148 -4.74 14.22 -3.35
CA LEU A 148 -4.87 13.06 -4.21
C LEU A 148 -5.24 13.44 -5.64
N GLU A 149 -4.51 12.87 -6.59
CA GLU A 149 -4.90 12.85 -7.99
C GLU A 149 -5.88 11.69 -8.25
N TRP A 150 -7.17 11.92 -8.01
CA TRP A 150 -8.21 10.88 -8.10
C TRP A 150 -8.27 10.14 -9.45
N GLY A 151 -7.91 10.81 -10.54
CA GLY A 151 -7.80 10.19 -11.86
C GLY A 151 -6.78 9.04 -11.89
N GLU A 152 -5.68 9.16 -11.15
CA GLU A 152 -4.69 8.09 -11.04
C GLU A 152 -5.21 6.93 -10.18
N VAL A 153 -5.87 7.22 -9.04
CA VAL A 153 -6.51 6.19 -8.20
C VAL A 153 -7.51 5.38 -9.02
N TRP A 154 -8.32 6.04 -9.85
CA TRP A 154 -9.27 5.36 -10.72
C TRP A 154 -8.58 4.55 -11.83
N SER A 155 -7.52 5.09 -12.43
CA SER A 155 -6.73 4.35 -13.42
C SER A 155 -6.09 3.10 -12.83
N LEU A 156 -5.61 3.15 -11.58
CA LEU A 156 -5.13 1.97 -10.85
C LEU A 156 -6.26 0.96 -10.65
N ALA A 157 -7.46 1.42 -10.29
CA ALA A 157 -8.62 0.57 -10.15
C ALA A 157 -8.96 -0.17 -11.46
N GLU A 158 -8.95 0.51 -12.59
CA GLU A 158 -9.22 -0.10 -13.91
C GLU A 158 -8.14 -1.12 -14.30
N GLN A 159 -6.86 -0.78 -14.08
CA GLN A 159 -5.73 -1.65 -14.41
C GLN A 159 -5.74 -2.97 -13.62
N PHE A 160 -6.28 -2.96 -12.40
CA PHE A 160 -6.42 -4.15 -11.56
C PHE A 160 -7.83 -4.77 -11.59
N HIS A 161 -8.78 -4.17 -12.32
CA HIS A 161 -10.20 -4.56 -12.34
C HIS A 161 -10.88 -4.52 -10.95
N ARG A 162 -10.68 -3.41 -10.23
CA ARG A 162 -11.09 -3.18 -8.83
C ARG A 162 -11.96 -1.94 -8.62
N GLU A 163 -12.57 -1.46 -9.68
CA GLU A 163 -13.44 -0.28 -9.69
C GLU A 163 -14.59 -0.41 -8.68
N LYS A 164 -15.19 -1.61 -8.58
CA LYS A 164 -16.27 -1.89 -7.62
C LYS A 164 -15.79 -1.85 -6.17
N SER A 165 -14.58 -2.34 -5.90
CA SER A 165 -13.99 -2.33 -4.56
C SER A 165 -13.71 -0.90 -4.11
N VAL A 166 -13.11 -0.09 -5.00
CA VAL A 166 -12.89 1.34 -4.77
C VAL A 166 -14.21 2.07 -4.51
N MET A 167 -15.20 1.88 -5.37
CA MET A 167 -16.51 2.51 -5.20
C MET A 167 -17.18 2.10 -3.88
N ALA A 168 -17.13 0.82 -3.51
CA ALA A 168 -17.73 0.32 -2.27
C ALA A 168 -17.05 0.93 -1.03
N VAL A 169 -15.72 0.98 -0.99
CA VAL A 169 -14.99 1.58 0.14
C VAL A 169 -15.26 3.08 0.22
N LEU A 170 -15.23 3.80 -0.90
CA LEU A 170 -15.53 5.23 -0.90
C LEU A 170 -16.95 5.51 -0.42
N LEU A 171 -17.95 4.74 -0.87
CA LEU A 171 -19.32 4.84 -0.37
C LEU A 171 -19.43 4.63 1.14
N LEU A 172 -18.69 3.66 1.69
CA LEU A 172 -18.62 3.47 3.14
C LEU A 172 -17.97 4.66 3.84
N MET A 173 -16.94 5.26 3.25
CA MET A 173 -16.30 6.47 3.81
C MET A 173 -17.25 7.67 3.79
N VAL A 174 -18.06 7.83 2.74
CA VAL A 174 -19.07 8.89 2.67
C VAL A 174 -20.15 8.69 3.73
N ARG A 175 -20.60 7.45 3.94
CA ARG A 175 -21.72 7.16 4.83
C ARG A 175 -21.34 7.07 6.31
N TYR A 176 -20.15 6.54 6.60
CA TYR A 176 -19.73 6.17 7.94
C TYR A 176 -18.33 6.69 8.32
N GLY A 177 -17.65 7.40 7.42
CA GLY A 177 -16.40 8.05 7.72
C GLY A 177 -16.59 9.20 8.72
N PRO A 178 -15.51 9.61 9.41
CA PRO A 178 -15.59 10.73 10.32
C PRO A 178 -15.87 12.04 9.57
N GLU A 179 -16.50 13.00 10.25
CA GLU A 179 -16.79 14.32 9.69
C GLU A 179 -15.53 14.97 9.08
N GLY A 180 -15.71 15.63 7.93
CA GLY A 180 -14.63 16.25 7.17
C GLY A 180 -13.80 15.27 6.32
N CYS A 181 -14.10 13.97 6.32
CA CYS A 181 -13.38 13.03 5.45
C CYS A 181 -13.78 13.09 3.98
N CYS A 182 -14.94 13.63 3.60
CA CYS A 182 -15.51 13.43 2.26
C CYS A 182 -16.06 14.68 1.57
N GLU A 183 -16.37 15.75 2.31
CA GLU A 183 -17.18 16.86 1.79
C GLU A 183 -16.46 17.68 0.70
N ASP A 184 -15.15 17.89 0.83
CA ASP A 184 -14.42 18.82 -0.04
C ASP A 184 -13.93 18.20 -1.37
N TRP A 185 -13.49 16.93 -1.37
CA TRP A 185 -12.92 16.31 -2.57
C TRP A 185 -13.96 15.62 -3.46
N MET A 186 -15.10 15.19 -2.92
CA MET A 186 -16.20 14.66 -3.75
C MET A 186 -16.82 15.73 -4.64
N ALA A 187 -16.88 16.98 -4.16
CA ALA A 187 -17.44 18.09 -4.93
C ALA A 187 -16.55 18.47 -6.13
N TRP A 188 -15.24 18.20 -6.06
CA TRP A 188 -14.25 18.71 -7.02
C TRP A 188 -14.21 17.95 -8.35
N ASP A 189 -14.48 16.64 -8.36
CA ASP A 189 -14.38 15.83 -9.58
C ASP A 189 -15.65 15.83 -10.46
N ILE A 190 -16.75 16.40 -9.97
CA ILE A 190 -18.01 16.52 -10.73
C ILE A 190 -17.85 17.39 -12.00
N GLY A 191 -16.86 18.28 -12.02
CA GLY A 191 -16.75 19.35 -13.02
C GLY A 191 -16.00 19.04 -14.32
N ARG A 192 -15.03 18.08 -14.34
CA ARG A 192 -14.11 17.96 -15.49
C ARG A 192 -14.02 16.58 -16.14
N LYS A 193 -14.18 15.47 -15.41
CA LYS A 193 -14.35 14.09 -15.97
C LYS A 193 -15.16 13.16 -15.05
N GLY A 194 -15.29 13.45 -13.76
CA GLY A 194 -16.04 12.68 -12.75
C GLY A 194 -17.57 12.80 -12.77
N ARG A 195 -18.17 13.21 -13.90
CA ARG A 195 -19.64 13.12 -14.08
C ARG A 195 -20.15 11.66 -14.00
N TRP A 196 -19.27 10.65 -13.98
CA TRP A 196 -19.63 9.23 -13.95
C TRP A 196 -19.66 8.58 -12.57
N VAL A 197 -18.79 8.97 -11.64
CA VAL A 197 -18.65 8.28 -10.35
C VAL A 197 -19.79 8.66 -9.39
N LEU A 198 -20.17 9.94 -9.35
CA LEU A 198 -21.26 10.41 -8.48
C LEU A 198 -22.64 10.46 -9.15
N SER A 199 -22.76 10.52 -10.48
CA SER A 199 -24.10 10.45 -11.12
C SER A 199 -24.78 9.10 -10.95
N ARG A 200 -24.03 8.04 -10.60
CA ARG A 200 -24.55 6.71 -10.25
C ARG A 200 -24.85 6.54 -8.77
N ILE A 201 -24.25 7.37 -7.91
CA ILE A 201 -24.57 7.44 -6.49
C ILE A 201 -25.67 8.49 -6.37
N SER A 202 -26.91 8.03 -6.50
CA SER A 202 -28.11 8.88 -6.60
C SER A 202 -28.03 10.12 -5.68
N PRO A 203 -28.35 11.33 -6.17
CA PRO A 203 -28.45 12.54 -5.34
C PRO A 203 -29.38 12.39 -4.12
N LYS A 204 -30.26 11.38 -4.12
CA LYS A 204 -31.13 11.03 -2.99
C LYS A 204 -30.39 10.50 -1.75
N PHE A 205 -29.12 10.11 -1.88
CA PHE A 205 -28.33 9.58 -0.76
C PHE A 205 -27.52 10.64 0.00
N LEU A 206 -27.41 11.86 -0.51
CA LEU A 206 -26.56 12.90 0.06
C LEU A 206 -27.32 13.94 0.91
N TRP A 207 -28.64 13.81 1.07
CA TRP A 207 -29.49 14.81 1.72
C TRP A 207 -30.54 14.24 2.69
N HIS A 208 -30.21 13.18 3.44
CA HIS A 208 -31.04 12.67 4.54
C HIS A 208 -30.20 12.25 5.74
#